data_AF-A0A924RCS6-F1
#
_entry.id   AF-A0A924RCS6-F1
#
_cell.length_a   1.000
_cell.length_b   1.000
_cell.length_c   1.000
_cell.angle_alpha   90.00
_cell.angle_beta   90.00
_cell.angle_gamma   90.00
#
_symmetry.space_group_name_H-M   'P 1'
#
loop_
_entity.id
_entity.type
_entity.pdbx_description
1 polymer ?
#
loop_
_entity_poly.entity_id
_entity_poly.type
_entity_poly.pdbx_seq_one_letter_code
_entity_poly.pdbx_strand_id
1 'polypeptide(L)' 'MTNDNDNALFQVIDNSVGTPVILHAPHGGRAIPAEYLSSFIISSTEIEVEKDVMTDHFTDTLVG' A
#
# COMPACT_ATOMS: atom_id res chain seq x y z
N MET A 1 2.40 21.74 5.02
CA MET A 1 3.21 21.28 3.88
C MET A 1 2.97 19.79 3.79
N THR A 2 2.00 19.37 2.99
CA THR A 2 1.79 17.95 2.66
C THR A 2 2.91 17.59 1.70
N ASN A 3 3.73 16.59 2.06
CA ASN A 3 4.78 16.14 1.16
C ASN A 3 4.12 15.55 -0.09
N ASP A 4 4.62 15.87 -1.28
CA ASP A 4 4.11 15.38 -2.57
C ASP A 4 4.13 13.82 -2.70
N ASN A 5 4.63 13.12 -1.68
CA ASN A 5 4.67 11.67 -1.58
C ASN A 5 3.35 11.00 -1.14
N ASP A 6 2.36 11.76 -0.64
CA ASP A 6 1.09 11.18 -0.16
C ASP A 6 0.17 10.70 -1.31
N ASN A 7 0.56 10.92 -2.58
CA ASN A 7 -0.21 10.60 -3.78
C ASN A 7 0.43 9.55 -4.71
N ALA A 8 1.55 8.94 -4.30
CA ALA A 8 2.21 7.91 -5.10
C ALA A 8 1.39 6.61 -5.09
N LEU A 9 0.91 6.17 -6.26
CA LEU A 9 0.11 4.95 -6.41
C LEU A 9 0.94 3.66 -6.38
N PHE A 10 2.26 3.77 -6.57
CA PHE A 10 3.22 2.67 -6.53
C PHE A 10 4.62 3.19 -6.21
N GLN A 11 5.50 2.26 -5.80
CA GLN A 11 6.92 2.51 -5.58
C GLN A 11 7.75 1.61 -6.50
N VAL A 12 8.88 2.12 -6.99
CA VAL A 12 9.89 1.32 -7.72
C VAL A 12 11.19 1.40 -6.94
N ILE A 13 11.76 0.23 -6.64
CA ILE A 13 13.07 0.08 -6.02
C ILE A 13 13.98 -0.57 -7.04
N ASP A 14 15.00 0.16 -7.50
CA ASP A 14 15.92 -0.33 -8.53
C ASP A 14 17.07 -1.13 -7.91
N ASN A 15 16.98 -2.45 -8.05
CA ASN A 15 18.02 -3.41 -7.64
C ASN A 15 18.68 -4.10 -8.87
N SER A 16 18.61 -3.48 -10.05
CA SER A 16 19.05 -4.08 -11.33
C SER A 16 20.54 -4.43 -11.39
N VAL A 17 21.37 -3.79 -10.56
CA VAL A 17 22.80 -4.13 -10.43
C VAL A 17 23.01 -5.53 -9.83
N GLY A 18 22.11 -5.97 -8.94
CA GLY A 18 22.26 -7.23 -8.19
C GLY A 18 21.49 -8.41 -8.76
N THR A 19 20.44 -8.18 -9.55
CA THR A 19 19.55 -9.23 -10.06
C THR A 19 18.77 -8.78 -11.30
N PRO A 20 18.51 -9.66 -12.28
CA PRO A 20 17.61 -9.36 -13.40
C PRO A 20 16.13 -9.63 -13.09
N VAL A 21 15.80 -10.00 -11.85
CA VAL A 21 14.44 -10.39 -11.44
C VAL A 21 13.59 -9.15 -11.17
N ILE A 22 12.35 -9.17 -11.66
CA ILE A 22 11.31 -8.19 -11.32
C ILE A 22 10.38 -8.82 -10.28
N LEU A 23 10.21 -8.15 -9.15
CA LEU A 23 9.24 -8.49 -8.11
C LEU A 23 8.12 -7.45 -8.08
N HIS A 24 6.90 -7.88 -7.83
CA HIS A 24 5.71 -7.03 -7.79
C HIS A 24 4.82 -7.44 -6.62
N ALA A 25 4.48 -6.48 -5.75
CA ALA A 25 3.58 -6.66 -4.60
C ALA A 25 2.32 -5.76 -4.75
N PRO A 26 1.33 -6.16 -5.56
CA PRO A 26 0.16 -5.33 -5.88
C PRO A 26 -0.83 -5.13 -4.71
N HIS A 27 -0.75 -5.95 -3.66
CA HIS A 27 -1.74 -6.00 -2.58
C HIS A 27 -1.18 -5.68 -1.18
N GLY A 28 0.10 -5.29 -1.08
CA GLY A 28 0.72 -4.91 0.20
C GLY A 28 0.35 -3.50 0.69
N GLY A 29 -0.14 -2.64 -0.20
CA GLY A 29 -0.54 -1.28 0.11
C GLY A 29 -1.81 -1.20 0.96
N ARG A 30 -1.84 -0.24 1.89
CA ARG A 30 -2.94 -0.01 2.84
C ARG A 30 -3.66 1.33 2.66
N ALA A 31 -3.25 2.13 1.69
CA ALA A 31 -3.83 3.45 1.49
C ALA A 31 -5.23 3.36 0.89
N ILE A 32 -6.19 4.05 1.51
CA ILE A 32 -7.53 4.25 0.96
C ILE A 32 -7.64 5.75 0.64
N PRO A 33 -7.88 6.14 -0.63
CA PRO A 33 -8.06 7.55 -0.97
C PRO A 33 -9.25 8.15 -0.21
N ALA A 34 -9.07 9.38 0.28
CA ALA A 34 -9.99 10.01 1.23
C ALA A 34 -11.43 10.14 0.68
N GLU A 35 -11.56 10.34 -0.63
CA GLU A 35 -12.84 10.43 -1.34
C GLU A 35 -13.67 9.13 -1.27
N TYR A 36 -13.05 7.99 -0.98
CA TYR A 36 -13.74 6.70 -0.85
C TYR A 36 -14.08 6.34 0.61
N LEU A 37 -13.54 7.05 1.60
CA LEU A 37 -13.77 6.71 3.02
C LEU A 37 -15.26 6.78 3.41
N SER A 38 -16.03 7.69 2.79
CA SER A 38 -17.47 7.79 3.05
C SER A 38 -18.30 6.62 2.51
N SER A 39 -17.71 5.74 1.69
CA SER A 39 -18.39 4.55 1.17
C SER A 39 -18.39 3.39 2.17
N PHE A 40 -17.61 3.47 3.25
CA PHE A 40 -17.55 2.45 4.28
C PHE A 40 -18.59 2.72 5.36
N ILE A 41 -19.31 1.68 5.78
CA ILE A 41 -20.36 1.75 6.82
C ILE A 41 -19.84 1.41 8.22
N ILE A 42 -18.56 1.11 8.34
CA ILE A 42 -17.85 0.74 9.57
C ILE A 42 -17.05 1.95 10.10
N SER A 43 -16.71 1.92 11.38
CA SER A 43 -15.89 2.96 12.00
C SER A 43 -14.46 2.99 11.44
N SER A 44 -13.76 4.12 11.61
CA SER A 44 -12.35 4.24 11.23
C SER A 44 -11.45 3.20 11.91
N THR A 45 -11.76 2.82 13.15
CA THR A 45 -11.02 1.79 13.88
C THR A 45 -11.24 0.41 13.26
N GLU A 46 -12.47 0.10 12.87
CA GLU A 46 -12.80 -1.16 12.18
C GLU A 46 -12.15 -1.22 10.79
N ILE A 47 -12.04 -0.09 10.08
CA ILE A 47 -11.30 -0.03 8.79
C ILE A 47 -9.84 -0.43 8.97
N GLU A 48 -9.16 0.03 10.03
CA GLU A 48 -7.75 -0.34 10.26
C GLU A 48 -7.59 -1.83 10.54
N VAL A 49 -8.53 -2.45 11.27
CA VAL A 49 -8.55 -3.90 11.48
C VAL A 49 -8.82 -4.64 10.17
N GLU A 50 -9.80 -4.19 9.38
CA GLU A 50 -10.14 -4.83 8.11
C GLU A 50 -9.00 -4.78 7.10
N LYS A 51 -8.24 -3.68 7.07
CA LYS A 51 -7.03 -3.55 6.25
C LYS A 51 -6.00 -4.64 6.55
N ASP A 52 -5.86 -5.08 7.81
CA ASP A 52 -4.96 -6.18 8.17
C ASP A 52 -5.43 -7.53 7.60
N VAL A 53 -6.75 -7.72 7.46
CA VAL A 53 -7.35 -8.98 7.00
C VAL A 53 -7.44 -9.04 5.47
N MET A 54 -7.70 -7.91 4.81
CA MET A 54 -7.95 -7.87 3.36
C MET A 54 -6.69 -7.67 2.51
N THR A 55 -5.62 -7.12 3.08
CA THR A 55 -4.39 -6.85 2.33
C THR A 55 -3.38 -7.96 2.55
N ASP A 56 -2.53 -8.18 1.54
CA ASP A 56 -1.32 -8.98 1.66
C ASP A 56 -0.26 -8.14 2.41
N HIS A 57 -0.64 -7.64 3.59
CA HIS A 57 0.14 -6.70 4.39
C HIS A 57 1.56 -7.24 4.60
N PHE A 58 2.53 -6.33 4.52
CA PHE A 58 3.97 -6.59 4.57
C PHE A 58 4.59 -7.24 3.32
N THR A 59 3.84 -7.66 2.30
CA THR A 59 4.47 -8.14 1.05
C THR A 59 5.27 -7.07 0.31
N ASP A 60 4.90 -5.80 0.47
CA ASP A 60 5.66 -4.64 0.03
C ASP A 60 7.04 -4.57 0.69
N THR A 61 7.14 -4.91 1.98
CA THR A 61 8.42 -4.95 2.70
C THR A 61 9.31 -6.14 2.32
N LEU A 62 8.73 -7.22 1.77
CA LEU A 62 9.48 -8.39 1.32
C LEU A 62 10.16 -8.17 -0.04
N VAL A 63 9.59 -7.32 -0.88
CA VAL A 63 10.09 -7.04 -2.24
C VAL A 63 11.00 -5.80 -2.31
N GLY A 64 11.15 -5.09 -1.19
CA GLY A 64 11.94 -3.86 -1.08
C GLY A 64 13.43 -4.06 -0.82
#